data_AF-A0A6B0YZ16-F1
#
_entry.id   AF-A0A6B0YZ16-F1
#
_cell.length_a   1.000
_cell.length_b   1.000
_cell.length_c   1.000
_cell.angle_alpha   90.00
_cell.angle_beta   90.00
_cell.angle_gamma   90.00
#
_symmetry.space_group_name_H-M   'P 1'
#
loop_
_entity.id
_entity.type
_entity.pdbx_description
1 polymer ?
#
loop_
_entity_poly.entity_id
_entity_poly.type
_entity_poly.pdbx_seq_one_letter_code
_entity_poly.pdbx_strand_id
1 'polypeptide(L)'
;MHTIILQTKARQSSTGKTWRIEVLGDSLIKEDVKVSIGELEYHPAKAERRSLIDILTIIERHNFRICHVEHSPNDDGLEEWMFILQG
;
A
#
# COMPACT_ATOMS: atom_id res chain seq x y z
N MET A 1 19.47 -0.41 6.79
CA MET A 1 18.73 -1.61 6.37
C MET A 1 17.49 -1.72 7.24
N HIS A 2 16.37 -1.31 6.67
CA HIS A 2 15.08 -1.16 7.31
C HIS A 2 14.09 -2.12 6.66
N THR A 3 13.17 -2.64 7.46
CA THR A 3 12.04 -3.41 6.94
C THR A 3 10.84 -2.47 6.89
N ILE A 4 10.17 -2.42 5.75
CA ILE A 4 8.92 -1.68 5.56
C ILE A 4 7.85 -2.68 5.15
N ILE A 5 6.64 -2.49 5.67
CA ILE A 5 5.48 -3.27 5.25
C ILE A 5 4.48 -2.30 4.62
N LEU A 6 4.13 -2.52 3.36
CA LEU A 6 3.05 -1.80 2.67
C LEU A 6 1.85 -2.72 2.52
N GLN A 7 0.67 -2.26 2.92
CA GLN A 7 -0.57 -3.00 2.76
C GLN A 7 -1.60 -2.17 2.00
N THR A 8 -2.27 -2.74 1.01
CA THR A 8 -3.51 -2.13 0.51
C THR A 8 -4.64 -2.45 1.48
N LYS A 9 -5.32 -1.43 1.98
CA LYS A 9 -6.55 -1.60 2.76
C LYS A 9 -7.77 -1.26 1.92
N ALA A 10 -8.65 -2.24 1.79
CA ALA A 10 -9.93 -2.09 1.12
C ALA A 10 -11.04 -1.98 2.16
N ARG A 11 -12.04 -1.15 1.90
CA ARG A 11 -13.22 -1.03 2.76
C ARG A 11 -14.48 -0.91 1.92
N GLN A 12 -15.47 -1.74 2.22
CA GLN A 12 -16.83 -1.57 1.72
C GLN A 12 -17.61 -0.61 2.64
N SER A 13 -18.25 0.39 2.06
CA SER A 13 -19.22 1.26 2.74
C SER A 13 -20.54 1.27 1.96
N SER A 14 -21.56 1.94 2.53
CA SER A 14 -22.83 2.20 1.85
C SER A 14 -22.69 3.09 0.60
N THR A 15 -21.60 3.85 0.50
CA THR A 15 -21.34 4.78 -0.61
C THR A 15 -20.39 4.22 -1.67
N GLY A 16 -19.83 3.02 -1.46
CA GLY A 16 -18.96 2.35 -2.42
C GLY A 16 -17.79 1.64 -1.76
N LYS A 17 -16.80 1.31 -2.59
CA LYS A 17 -15.54 0.70 -2.17
C LYS A 17 -14.45 1.75 -2.15
N THR A 18 -13.59 1.69 -1.14
CA THR A 18 -12.42 2.56 -1.03
C THR A 18 -11.16 1.72 -0.87
N TRP A 19 -10.05 2.17 -1.45
CA TRP A 19 -8.75 1.54 -1.31
C TRP A 19 -7.71 2.56 -0.89
N ARG A 20 -6.92 2.20 0.12
CA ARG A 20 -5.82 3.01 0.67
C ARG A 20 -4.56 2.18 0.80
N ILE A 21 -3.43 2.83 1.02
CA ILE A 21 -2.16 2.16 1.30
C ILE A 21 -1.77 2.53 2.72
N GLU A 22 -1.47 1.52 3.53
CA GLU A 22 -0.97 1.68 4.88
C GLU A 22 0.50 1.25 4.96
N VAL A 23 1.27 1.97 5.78
CA VAL A 23 2.65 1.58 6.14
C VAL A 23 2.63 1.01 7.55
N LEU A 24 2.97 -0.27 7.68
CA LEU A 24 3.03 -0.96 8.97
C LEU A 24 4.48 -1.07 9.48
N GLY A 25 4.61 -1.25 10.79
CA GLY A 25 5.89 -1.34 11.49
C GLY A 25 6.55 0.01 11.76
N ASP A 26 7.67 -0.01 12.48
CA ASP A 26 8.47 1.17 12.79
C ASP A 26 9.79 1.16 12.01
N SER A 27 10.01 2.23 11.25
CA SER A 27 11.18 2.42 10.39
C SER A 27 11.48 3.90 10.27
N LEU A 28 12.76 4.25 10.16
CA LEU A 28 13.23 5.64 10.09
C LEU A 28 12.73 6.38 8.84
N ILE A 29 12.43 5.64 7.77
CA ILE A 29 11.95 6.15 6.47
C ILE A 29 10.42 6.12 6.35
N LYS A 30 9.69 5.72 7.40
CA LYS A 30 8.23 5.57 7.38
C LYS A 30 7.52 6.86 7.00
N GLU A 31 8.00 8.00 7.49
CA GLU A 31 7.38 9.30 7.21
C GLU A 31 7.59 9.71 5.74
N ASP A 32 8.77 9.46 5.17
CA ASP A 32 9.03 9.73 3.74
C ASP A 32 8.16 8.85 2.82
N VAL A 33 7.94 7.59 3.22
CA VAL A 33 7.04 6.67 2.53
C VAL A 33 5.58 7.16 2.64
N LYS A 34 5.13 7.64 3.80
CA LYS A 34 3.80 8.24 3.97
C LYS A 34 3.59 9.48 3.10
N VAL A 35 4.61 10.33 2.95
CA VAL A 35 4.56 11.47 2.03
C VAL A 35 4.33 10.98 0.59
N SER A 36 5.07 9.95 0.16
CA SER A 36 4.89 9.36 -1.17
C SER A 36 3.51 8.74 -1.38
N ILE A 37 2.93 8.12 -0.34
CA ILE A 37 1.56 7.63 -0.37
C ILE A 37 0.59 8.79 -0.55
N GLY A 38 0.72 9.85 0.25
CA GLY A 38 -0.14 11.03 0.20
C GLY A 38 -0.16 11.69 -1.19
N GLU A 39 0.97 11.75 -1.88
CA GLU A 39 1.05 12.25 -3.27
C GLU A 39 0.26 11.39 -4.27
N LEU A 40 0.15 10.08 -4.01
CA LEU A 40 -0.52 9.11 -4.88
C LEU A 40 -1.97 8.81 -4.47
N GLU A 41 -2.39 9.22 -3.26
CA GLU A 41 -3.67 8.85 -2.68
C GLU A 41 -4.86 9.63 -3.26
N TYR A 42 -4.64 10.83 -3.83
CA TYR A 42 -5.69 11.72 -4.34
C TYR A 42 -6.23 11.36 -5.73
N HIS A 43 -6.24 10.09 -6.13
CA HIS A 43 -6.87 9.70 -7.39
C HIS A 43 -8.40 9.61 -7.22
N PRO A 44 -9.21 10.42 -7.95
CA PRO A 44 -10.67 10.52 -7.74
C PRO A 44 -11.44 9.22 -7.99
N ALA A 45 -10.83 8.24 -8.65
CA ALA A 45 -11.38 6.90 -8.88
C ALA A 45 -10.41 5.80 -8.40
N LYS A 46 -9.75 5.98 -7.25
CA LYS A 46 -8.82 4.98 -6.72
C LYS A 46 -9.53 3.64 -6.51
N ALA A 47 -9.11 2.66 -7.30
CA ALA A 47 -9.61 1.29 -7.29
C ALA A 47 -8.46 0.33 -6.94
N GLU A 48 -8.78 -0.94 -6.69
CA GLU A 48 -7.83 -2.00 -6.36
C GLU A 48 -6.55 -1.96 -7.23
N ARG A 49 -6.73 -2.03 -8.56
CA ARG A 49 -5.61 -2.00 -9.52
C ARG A 49 -4.75 -0.75 -9.41
N ARG A 50 -5.36 0.40 -9.12
CA ARG A 50 -4.61 1.65 -8.97
C ARG A 50 -3.77 1.65 -7.70
N SER A 51 -4.32 1.15 -6.58
CA SER A 51 -3.58 1.01 -5.33
C SER A 51 -2.36 0.10 -5.47
N LEU A 52 -2.47 -0.97 -6.26
CA LEU A 52 -1.33 -1.84 -6.57
C LEU A 52 -0.25 -1.10 -7.39
N ILE A 53 -0.65 -0.33 -8.42
CA ILE A 53 0.28 0.49 -9.21
C ILE A 53 0.99 1.53 -8.33
N ASP A 54 0.25 2.17 -7.43
CA ASP A 54 0.81 3.16 -6.51
C ASP A 54 1.84 2.50 -5.56
N ILE A 55 1.58 1.29 -5.04
CA ILE A 55 2.57 0.53 -4.25
C ILE A 55 3.85 0.25 -5.06
N LEU A 56 3.72 -0.22 -6.29
CA LEU A 56 4.89 -0.50 -7.15
C LEU A 56 5.70 0.77 -7.42
N THR A 57 5.02 1.90 -7.60
CA THR A 57 5.66 3.22 -7.77
C THR A 57 6.44 3.63 -6.52
N ILE A 58 5.90 3.37 -5.32
CA ILE A 58 6.59 3.63 -4.05
C ILE A 58 7.83 2.73 -3.91
N ILE A 59 7.70 1.45 -4.23
CA ILE A 59 8.82 0.49 -4.18
C ILE A 59 9.98 0.96 -5.06
N GLU A 60 9.67 1.37 -6.30
CA GLU A 60 10.67 1.88 -7.24
C GLU A 60 11.31 3.18 -6.75
N ARG A 61 10.50 4.16 -6.32
CA ARG A 61 10.97 5.48 -5.86
C ARG A 61 11.97 5.38 -4.70
N HIS A 62 11.72 4.47 -3.75
CA HIS A 62 12.56 4.27 -2.57
C HIS A 62 13.59 3.15 -2.75
N ASN A 63 13.67 2.56 -3.94
CA ASN A 63 14.59 1.48 -4.30
C ASN A 63 14.52 0.28 -3.32
N PHE A 64 13.30 -0.10 -2.93
CA PHE A 64 13.10 -1.24 -2.05
C PHE A 64 13.22 -2.57 -2.80
N ARG A 65 13.81 -3.56 -2.13
CA ARG A 65 13.70 -4.96 -2.52
C ARG A 65 12.43 -5.56 -1.95
N ILE A 66 11.66 -6.26 -2.80
CA ILE A 66 10.53 -7.08 -2.36
C ILE A 66 11.07 -8.37 -1.73
N CYS A 67 10.81 -8.57 -0.45
CA CYS A 67 11.19 -9.79 0.27
C CYS A 67 10.05 -10.80 0.35
N HIS A 68 8.81 -10.32 0.44
CA HIS A 68 7.61 -11.16 0.48
C HIS A 68 6.40 -10.39 -0.07
N VAL A 69 5.48 -11.13 -0.69
CA VAL A 69 4.18 -10.62 -1.12
C VAL A 69 3.11 -11.61 -0.70
N GLU A 70 2.09 -11.10 -0.04
CA GLU A 70 0.89 -11.85 0.32
C GLU A 70 -0.34 -11.20 -0.33
N HIS A 71 -1.25 -12.04 -0.80
CA HIS A 71 -2.51 -11.64 -1.40
C HIS A 71 -3.63 -12.43 -0.75
N SER A 72 -4.61 -11.72 -0.19
CA SER A 72 -5.80 -12.33 0.42
C SER A 72 -6.99 -11.39 0.39
N PRO A 73 -8.22 -11.90 0.23
CA PRO A 73 -9.40 -11.10 0.42
C PRO A 73 -9.60 -10.78 1.90
N ASN A 74 -10.10 -9.59 2.21
CA ASN A 74 -10.51 -9.20 3.56
C ASN A 74 -11.93 -9.71 3.90
N ASP A 75 -12.43 -9.36 5.09
CA ASP A 75 -13.75 -9.78 5.58
C ASP A 75 -14.93 -9.34 4.68
N ASP A 76 -14.74 -8.25 3.90
CA ASP A 76 -15.71 -7.76 2.92
C ASP A 76 -15.60 -8.47 1.55
N GLY A 77 -14.68 -9.44 1.41
CA GLY A 77 -14.35 -10.11 0.14
C GLY A 77 -13.61 -9.21 -0.85
N LEU A 78 -12.95 -8.16 -0.37
CA LEU A 78 -12.15 -7.26 -1.21
C LEU A 78 -10.67 -7.62 -1.14
N GLU A 79 -10.01 -7.62 -2.29
CA GLU A 79 -8.60 -8.02 -2.38
C GLU A 79 -7.68 -7.05 -1.64
N GLU A 80 -6.83 -7.59 -0.76
CA GLU A 80 -5.75 -6.89 -0.08
C GLU A 80 -4.39 -7.53 -0.41
N TRP A 81 -3.41 -6.68 -0.65
CA TRP A 81 -2.03 -7.04 -0.90
C TRP A 81 -1.15 -6.52 0.22
N MET A 82 -0.25 -7.36 0.71
CA MET A 82 0.78 -6.98 1.66
C MET A 82 2.16 -7.25 1.08
N PHE A 83 3.05 -6.27 1.18
CA PHE A 83 4.43 -6.34 0.71
C PHE A 83 5.36 -6.14 1.90
N ILE A 84 6.27 -7.08 2.10
CA ILE A 84 7.39 -6.92 3.03
C ILE A 84 8.61 -6.53 2.20
N LEU A 85 9.17 -5.37 2.51
CA LEU A 85 10.17 -4.66 1.73
C LEU A 85 11.43 -4.43 2.55
N GLN A 86 12.58 -4.37 1.87
CA GLN A 86 13.87 -4.12 2.49
C GLN A 86 14.68 -3.07 1.71
N GLY A 87 15.24 -2.08 2.41
CA GLY A 87 16.06 -1.00 1.86
C GLY A 87 17.02 -0.39 2.89
#